data_AF-A0A522LTT5-F1
#
_entry.id   AF-A0A522LTT5-F1
#
_cell.length_a   1.000
_cell.length_b   1.000
_cell.length_c   1.000
_cell.angle_alpha   90.00
_cell.angle_beta   90.00
_cell.angle_gamma   90.00
#
_symmetry.space_group_name_H-M   'P 1'
#
loop_
_entity.id
_entity.type
_entity.pdbx_description
1 polymer ?
#
loop_
_entity_poly.entity_id
_entity_poly.type
_entity_poly.pdbx_seq_one_letter_code
_entity_poly.pdbx_strand_id
1 'polypeptide(L)'
;MRSMNEKSATLQLFDFMGGPDGWGRPRGREVFQELLRGIEEHPGTTVFRVSLKRVQRIDISFAAETVIELAKRYRKEKGFCLIDVDNEDQLEHWEAAAVKQSQPIFVWMDGKSRLIGLQPTKGTARALEFVIKREKATAAELASALKTPVNNASTKLKQLWEKGFLLRRQTVAASGGIEFVYFRIA
;
A
#
# COMPACT_ATOMS: atom_id res chain seq x y z
N MET A 1 8.91 26.74 0.93
CA MET A 1 8.53 25.57 1.74
C MET A 1 8.90 24.32 0.96
N ARG A 2 9.95 23.58 1.37
CA ARG A 2 10.33 22.33 0.70
C ARG A 2 9.36 21.24 1.15
N SER A 3 8.41 20.86 0.29
CA SER A 3 7.66 19.62 0.44
C SER A 3 8.69 18.48 0.49
N MET A 4 8.83 17.84 1.64
CA MET A 4 9.79 16.77 1.82
C MET A 4 9.14 15.49 1.28
N ASN A 5 9.46 15.18 0.01
CA ASN A 5 8.99 14.01 -0.74
C ASN A 5 9.02 12.75 0.15
N GLU A 6 7.87 12.10 0.30
CA GLU A 6 7.89 10.66 0.57
C GLU A 6 8.70 10.01 -0.57
N LYS A 7 9.81 9.35 -0.22
CA LYS A 7 10.62 8.65 -1.22
C LYS A 7 9.82 7.44 -1.67
N SER A 8 9.25 7.55 -2.87
CA SER A 8 8.69 6.42 -3.60
C SER A 8 9.71 5.91 -4.62
N ALA A 9 9.74 4.60 -4.84
CA ALA A 9 10.45 3.97 -5.94
C ALA A 9 9.46 3.19 -6.79
N THR A 10 9.70 3.11 -8.08
CA THR A 10 8.91 2.27 -8.98
C THR A 10 9.68 0.99 -9.28
N LEU A 11 9.07 -0.17 -9.00
CA LEU A 11 9.61 -1.48 -9.34
C LEU A 11 8.88 -2.00 -10.57
N GLN A 12 9.60 -2.32 -11.63
CA GLN A 12 9.04 -2.97 -12.82
C GLN A 12 8.96 -4.47 -12.55
N LEU A 13 7.76 -5.01 -12.24
CA LEU A 13 7.64 -6.42 -11.85
C LEU A 13 8.21 -7.37 -12.91
N PHE A 14 8.00 -7.03 -14.19
CA PHE A 14 8.54 -7.76 -15.33
C PHE A 14 10.04 -8.04 -15.23
N ASP A 15 10.84 -7.06 -14.78
CA ASP A 15 12.30 -7.18 -14.73
C ASP A 15 12.76 -8.23 -13.70
N PHE A 16 11.94 -8.48 -12.68
CA PHE A 16 12.17 -9.54 -11.67
C PHE A 16 11.58 -10.88 -12.10
N MET A 17 10.58 -10.88 -12.99
CA MET A 17 9.90 -12.08 -13.47
C MET A 17 10.67 -12.85 -14.53
N GLY A 18 11.67 -12.26 -15.18
CA GLY A 18 12.43 -12.90 -16.27
C GLY A 18 11.59 -13.25 -17.51
N GLY A 19 10.36 -12.75 -17.61
CA GLY A 19 9.39 -13.03 -18.66
C GLY A 19 8.04 -12.39 -18.36
N PRO A 20 7.09 -12.39 -19.33
CA PRO A 20 5.80 -11.73 -19.18
C PRO A 20 4.82 -12.49 -18.27
N ASP A 21 5.10 -13.76 -17.96
CA ASP A 21 4.15 -14.67 -17.33
C ASP A 21 4.64 -15.17 -15.97
N GLY A 22 3.74 -15.18 -14.97
CA GLY A 22 4.04 -15.61 -13.59
C GLY A 22 3.08 -16.70 -13.11
N TRP A 23 3.57 -17.93 -12.98
CA TRP A 23 2.72 -19.08 -12.66
C TRP A 23 3.20 -19.83 -11.42
N GLY A 24 2.27 -20.11 -10.52
CA GLY A 24 2.48 -20.97 -9.38
C GLY A 24 3.38 -20.38 -8.29
N ARG A 25 3.38 -21.08 -7.16
CA ARG A 25 4.11 -20.66 -5.97
C ARG A 25 5.63 -20.75 -6.08
N PRO A 26 6.23 -21.78 -6.73
CA PRO A 26 7.68 -21.85 -6.86
C PRO A 26 8.26 -20.60 -7.53
N ARG A 27 7.70 -20.22 -8.69
CA ARG A 27 8.12 -19.00 -9.39
C ARG A 27 7.83 -17.75 -8.58
N GLY A 28 6.68 -17.69 -7.91
CA GLY A 28 6.35 -16.55 -7.05
C GLY A 28 7.38 -16.33 -5.94
N ARG A 29 7.84 -17.39 -5.28
CA ARG A 29 8.88 -17.29 -4.24
C ARG A 29 10.25 -16.89 -4.78
N GLU A 30 10.61 -17.31 -5.98
CA GLU A 30 11.85 -16.85 -6.63
C GLU A 30 11.79 -15.34 -6.88
N VAL A 31 10.72 -14.87 -7.52
CA VAL A 31 10.52 -13.43 -7.82
C VAL A 31 10.43 -12.61 -6.53
N PHE A 32 9.83 -13.15 -5.47
CA PHE A 32 9.83 -12.53 -4.15
C PHE A 32 11.24 -12.24 -3.63
N GLN A 33 12.19 -13.18 -3.78
CA GLN A 33 13.56 -12.98 -3.32
C GLN A 33 14.26 -11.87 -4.12
N GLU A 34 14.04 -11.81 -5.43
CA GLU A 34 14.60 -10.74 -6.27
C GLU A 34 14.01 -9.37 -5.93
N LEU A 35 12.69 -9.29 -5.73
CA LEU A 35 12.01 -8.08 -5.28
C LEU A 35 12.50 -7.63 -3.90
N LEU A 36 12.74 -8.57 -2.98
CA LEU A 36 13.26 -8.28 -1.65
C LEU A 36 14.64 -7.60 -1.74
N ARG A 37 15.56 -8.14 -2.54
CA ARG A 37 16.87 -7.51 -2.79
C ARG A 37 16.70 -6.10 -3.37
N GLY A 38 15.81 -5.93 -4.35
CA GLY A 38 15.51 -4.62 -4.92
C GLY A 38 14.97 -3.61 -3.89
N ILE A 39 14.21 -4.06 -2.88
CA ILE A 39 13.75 -3.21 -1.77
C ILE A 39 14.91 -2.84 -0.83
N GLU A 40 15.81 -3.79 -0.55
CA GLU A 40 16.96 -3.62 0.35
C GLU A 40 18.00 -2.66 -0.22
N GLU A 41 18.13 -2.57 -1.55
CA GLU A 41 18.94 -1.55 -2.24
C GLU A 41 18.39 -0.12 -2.06
N HIS A 42 17.15 0.02 -1.59
CA HIS A 42 16.46 1.29 -1.38
C HIS A 42 16.00 1.48 0.09
N PRO A 43 16.92 1.51 1.07
CA PRO A 43 16.56 1.47 2.49
C PRO A 43 15.73 2.70 2.92
N GLY A 44 15.97 3.87 2.32
CA GLY A 44 15.24 5.10 2.61
C GLY A 44 13.88 5.26 1.92
N THR A 45 13.49 4.31 1.06
CA THR A 45 12.20 4.33 0.35
C THR A 45 11.11 3.74 1.24
N THR A 46 10.01 4.47 1.38
CA THR A 46 8.87 4.04 2.20
C THR A 46 7.68 3.55 1.39
N VAL A 47 7.61 3.91 0.10
CA VAL A 47 6.54 3.45 -0.80
C VAL A 47 7.16 2.82 -2.05
N PHE A 48 6.72 1.62 -2.41
CA PHE A 48 7.10 0.95 -3.64
C PHE A 48 5.88 0.82 -4.54
N ARG A 49 5.96 1.45 -5.72
CA ARG A 49 4.93 1.41 -6.76
C ARG A 49 5.32 0.28 -7.71
N VAL A 50 4.59 -0.83 -7.65
CA VAL A 50 4.90 -2.00 -8.49
C VAL A 50 4.14 -1.86 -9.80
N SER A 51 4.89 -1.61 -10.88
CA SER A 51 4.35 -1.53 -12.23
C SER A 51 4.12 -2.93 -12.80
N LEU A 52 2.92 -3.15 -13.33
CA LEU A 52 2.56 -4.36 -14.06
C LEU A 52 2.77 -4.24 -15.58
N LYS A 53 3.37 -3.14 -16.03
CA LYS A 53 3.67 -2.92 -17.44
C LYS A 53 4.48 -4.11 -17.99
N ARG A 54 4.05 -4.65 -19.13
CA ARG A 54 4.61 -5.84 -19.82
C ARG A 54 4.36 -7.19 -19.12
N VAL A 55 3.71 -7.22 -17.96
CA VAL A 55 3.24 -8.47 -17.36
C VAL A 55 1.94 -8.86 -18.05
N GLN A 56 1.90 -10.02 -18.69
CA GLN A 56 0.75 -10.46 -19.48
C GLN A 56 -0.19 -11.36 -18.67
N ARG A 57 0.35 -12.41 -18.04
CA ARG A 57 -0.47 -13.39 -17.31
C ARG A 57 0.16 -13.70 -15.98
N ILE A 58 -0.68 -13.78 -14.96
CA ILE A 58 -0.31 -14.34 -13.67
C ILE A 58 -1.43 -15.24 -13.18
N ASP A 59 -1.13 -16.16 -12.26
CA ASP A 59 -2.17 -16.78 -11.44
C ASP A 59 -2.20 -16.21 -10.02
N ILE A 60 -3.28 -16.55 -9.32
CA ILE A 60 -3.51 -16.19 -7.92
C ILE A 60 -2.37 -16.67 -7.02
N SER A 61 -1.78 -17.83 -7.33
CA SER A 61 -0.71 -18.42 -6.51
C SER A 61 0.58 -17.62 -6.59
N PHE A 62 0.96 -17.19 -7.79
CA PHE A 62 2.09 -16.33 -8.04
C PHE A 62 1.89 -14.96 -7.39
N ALA A 63 0.74 -14.33 -7.61
CA ALA A 63 0.38 -13.05 -6.99
C ALA A 63 0.49 -13.11 -5.46
N ALA A 64 -0.04 -14.18 -4.86
CA ALA A 64 -0.04 -14.39 -3.41
C ALA A 64 1.36 -14.57 -2.82
N GLU A 65 2.33 -15.11 -3.57
CA GLU A 65 3.67 -15.38 -3.06
C GLU A 65 4.67 -14.25 -3.41
N THR A 66 4.23 -13.23 -4.15
CA THR A 66 5.08 -12.12 -4.62
C THR A 66 4.73 -10.80 -3.93
N VAL A 67 4.10 -9.87 -4.64
CA VAL A 67 3.86 -8.49 -4.20
C VAL A 67 2.93 -8.46 -2.99
N ILE A 68 1.93 -9.35 -2.94
CA ILE A 68 0.99 -9.41 -1.82
C ILE A 68 1.71 -9.85 -0.54
N GLU A 69 2.56 -10.89 -0.63
CA GLU A 69 3.35 -11.35 0.52
C GLU A 69 4.36 -10.28 0.97
N LEU A 70 5.01 -9.57 0.03
CA LEU A 70 5.91 -8.46 0.36
C LEU A 70 5.18 -7.34 1.11
N ALA A 71 4.02 -6.91 0.61
CA ALA A 71 3.21 -5.88 1.25
C ALA A 71 2.77 -6.28 2.66
N LYS A 72 2.46 -7.56 2.84
CA LYS A 72 2.11 -8.13 4.15
C LYS A 72 3.30 -8.19 5.09
N ARG A 73 4.47 -8.64 4.62
CA ARG A 73 5.71 -8.72 5.38
C ARG A 73 6.15 -7.36 5.93
N TYR A 74 6.07 -6.32 5.11
CA TYR A 74 6.51 -4.97 5.46
C TYR A 74 5.40 -4.08 6.04
N ARG A 75 4.25 -4.67 6.40
CA ARG A 75 3.11 -3.93 6.93
C ARG A 75 3.56 -3.05 8.10
N LYS A 76 3.09 -1.79 8.09
CA LYS A 76 3.44 -0.70 9.02
C LYS A 76 4.77 0.00 8.77
N GLU A 77 5.68 -0.60 7.98
CA GLU A 77 7.03 -0.09 7.73
C GLU A 77 7.18 0.48 6.32
N LYS A 78 6.75 -0.27 5.30
CA LYS A 78 6.76 0.15 3.90
C LYS A 78 5.39 -0.09 3.26
N GLY A 79 5.02 0.77 2.32
CA GLY A 79 3.78 0.70 1.57
C GLY A 79 4.01 0.16 0.17
N PHE A 80 3.04 -0.60 -0.35
CA PHE A 80 3.08 -1.15 -1.70
C PHE A 80 1.76 -0.88 -2.40
N CYS A 81 1.83 -0.43 -3.65
CA CYS A 81 0.68 -0.27 -4.53
C CYS A 81 0.99 -0.84 -5.92
N LEU A 82 -0.06 -1.14 -6.68
CA LEU A 82 0.05 -1.55 -8.07
C LEU A 82 -0.24 -0.34 -8.99
N ILE A 83 0.50 -0.25 -10.09
CA ILE A 83 0.31 0.75 -11.15
C ILE A 83 0.41 0.06 -12.51
N ASP A 84 -0.02 0.76 -13.56
CA ASP A 84 0.05 0.28 -14.95
C ASP A 84 -0.66 -1.08 -15.14
N VAL A 85 -1.80 -1.26 -14.47
CA VAL A 85 -2.67 -2.42 -14.65
C VAL A 85 -3.54 -2.16 -15.88
N ASP A 86 -3.36 -2.94 -16.94
CA ASP A 86 -4.00 -2.75 -18.24
C ASP A 86 -5.06 -3.83 -18.56
N ASN A 87 -5.16 -4.87 -17.72
CA ASN A 87 -6.05 -6.01 -17.91
C ASN A 87 -6.87 -6.31 -16.64
N GLU A 88 -8.20 -6.29 -16.77
CA GLU A 88 -9.13 -6.60 -15.68
C GLU A 88 -8.98 -8.05 -15.19
N ASP A 89 -8.71 -9.02 -16.08
CA ASP A 89 -8.49 -10.42 -15.70
C ASP A 89 -7.27 -10.56 -14.77
N GLN A 90 -6.22 -9.77 -15.03
CA GLN A 90 -5.03 -9.76 -14.19
C GLN A 90 -5.36 -9.17 -12.80
N LEU A 91 -6.19 -8.12 -12.77
CA LEU A 91 -6.63 -7.46 -11.55
C LEU A 91 -7.44 -8.42 -10.67
N GLU A 92 -8.28 -9.28 -11.25
CA GLU A 92 -9.03 -10.31 -10.52
C GLU A 92 -8.10 -11.29 -9.78
N HIS A 93 -7.00 -11.71 -10.42
CA HIS A 93 -6.02 -12.59 -9.78
C HIS A 93 -5.29 -11.91 -8.62
N TRP A 94 -4.91 -10.64 -8.78
CA TRP A 94 -4.34 -9.85 -7.69
C TRP A 94 -5.34 -9.64 -6.54
N GLU A 95 -6.60 -9.35 -6.86
CA GLU A 95 -7.66 -9.16 -5.87
C GLU A 95 -7.89 -10.44 -5.09
N ALA A 96 -8.03 -11.58 -5.76
CA ALA A 96 -8.20 -12.88 -5.11
C ALA A 96 -7.00 -13.22 -4.20
N ALA A 97 -5.77 -12.94 -4.63
CA ALA A 97 -4.57 -13.13 -3.81
C ALA A 97 -4.55 -12.21 -2.58
N ALA A 98 -4.88 -10.94 -2.76
CA ALA A 98 -4.94 -9.93 -1.68
C ALA A 98 -6.02 -10.28 -0.64
N VAL A 99 -7.20 -10.73 -1.08
CA VAL A 99 -8.28 -11.22 -0.23
C VAL A 99 -7.80 -12.43 0.59
N LYS A 100 -7.23 -13.44 -0.08
CA LYS A 100 -6.72 -14.65 0.56
C LYS A 100 -5.68 -14.36 1.64
N GLN A 101 -4.85 -13.33 1.44
CA GLN A 101 -3.84 -12.94 2.39
C GLN A 101 -4.30 -11.93 3.45
N SER A 102 -5.54 -11.42 3.36
CA SER A 102 -6.05 -10.33 4.20
C SER A 102 -5.12 -9.12 4.19
N GLN A 103 -4.65 -8.75 2.99
CA GLN A 103 -3.77 -7.62 2.76
C GLN A 103 -4.49 -6.60 1.87
N PRO A 104 -4.66 -5.34 2.30
CA PRO A 104 -5.15 -4.29 1.43
C PRO A 104 -4.06 -3.87 0.45
N ILE A 105 -4.44 -3.63 -0.81
CA ILE A 105 -3.55 -3.08 -1.84
C ILE A 105 -4.30 -1.99 -2.61
N PHE A 106 -3.65 -0.85 -2.78
CA PHE A 106 -4.14 0.19 -3.69
C PHE A 106 -3.64 -0.07 -5.10
N VAL A 107 -4.52 0.08 -6.07
CA VAL A 107 -4.23 0.08 -7.50
C VAL A 107 -4.49 1.47 -8.02
N TRP A 108 -3.47 2.14 -8.56
CA TRP A 108 -3.56 3.50 -9.07
C TRP A 108 -3.59 3.52 -10.59
N MET A 109 -4.65 4.10 -11.15
CA MET A 109 -4.89 4.25 -12.59
C MET A 109 -5.43 5.65 -12.85
N ASP A 110 -4.79 6.41 -13.75
CA ASP A 110 -5.21 7.77 -14.15
C ASP A 110 -5.52 8.71 -12.97
N GLY A 111 -4.67 8.67 -11.94
CA GLY A 111 -4.81 9.50 -10.73
C GLY A 111 -5.93 9.07 -9.78
N LYS A 112 -6.67 8.00 -10.09
CA LYS A 112 -7.68 7.38 -9.21
C LYS A 112 -7.11 6.12 -8.57
N SER A 113 -7.58 5.81 -7.36
CA SER A 113 -7.25 4.57 -6.66
C SER A 113 -8.43 3.63 -6.58
N ARG A 114 -8.20 2.34 -6.82
CA ARG A 114 -9.07 1.23 -6.43
C ARG A 114 -8.40 0.47 -5.29
N LEU A 115 -9.17 0.05 -4.29
CA LEU A 115 -8.69 -0.80 -3.21
C LEU A 115 -9.11 -2.24 -3.48
N ILE A 116 -8.15 -3.15 -3.52
CA ILE A 116 -8.38 -4.60 -3.62
C ILE A 116 -7.94 -5.29 -2.32
N GLY A 117 -8.46 -6.51 -2.10
CA GLY A 117 -8.13 -7.29 -0.91
C GLY A 117 -8.94 -6.90 0.31
N LEU A 118 -8.28 -6.74 1.45
CA LEU A 118 -8.93 -6.42 2.72
C LEU A 118 -9.65 -5.07 2.63
N GLN A 119 -10.94 -5.04 2.97
CA GLN A 119 -11.75 -3.81 2.99
C GLN A 119 -11.74 -3.14 4.38
N PRO A 120 -11.83 -1.81 4.47
CA PRO A 120 -12.01 -1.13 5.74
C PRO A 120 -13.36 -1.51 6.36
N THR A 121 -13.45 -1.43 7.69
CA THR A 121 -14.74 -1.59 8.36
C THR A 121 -15.62 -0.37 8.14
N LYS A 122 -16.95 -0.50 8.32
CA LYS A 122 -17.88 0.64 8.29
C LYS A 122 -17.42 1.81 9.16
N GLY A 123 -16.82 1.52 10.32
CA GLY A 123 -16.30 2.53 11.26
C GLY A 123 -15.01 3.23 10.81
N THR A 124 -14.21 2.61 9.93
CA THR A 124 -12.92 3.15 9.48
C THR A 124 -12.94 3.65 8.03
N ALA A 125 -13.97 3.30 7.24
CA ALA A 125 -14.08 3.65 5.83
C ALA A 125 -13.97 5.17 5.57
N ARG A 126 -14.72 6.00 6.32
CA ARG A 126 -14.65 7.47 6.17
C ARG A 126 -13.28 8.04 6.56
N ALA A 127 -12.60 7.42 7.53
CA ALA A 127 -11.25 7.84 7.91
C ALA A 127 -10.25 7.49 6.80
N LEU A 128 -10.36 6.31 6.20
CA LEU A 128 -9.51 5.93 5.08
C LEU A 128 -9.73 6.86 3.89
N GLU A 129 -10.98 7.08 3.49
CA GLU A 129 -11.33 7.98 2.40
C GLU A 129 -10.79 9.40 2.61
N PHE A 130 -10.84 9.89 3.85
CA PHE A 130 -10.30 11.20 4.21
C PHE A 130 -8.80 11.32 3.92
N VAL A 131 -8.02 10.28 4.25
CA VAL A 131 -6.57 10.24 4.00
C VAL A 131 -6.26 9.90 2.54
N ILE A 132 -7.01 9.04 1.85
CA ILE A 132 -6.70 8.75 0.44
C ILE A 132 -6.87 10.02 -0.44
N LYS A 133 -7.81 10.91 -0.08
CA LYS A 133 -8.02 12.20 -0.74
C LYS A 133 -6.98 13.27 -0.39
N ARG A 134 -6.14 13.06 0.62
CA ARG A 134 -5.15 14.03 1.12
C ARG A 134 -3.86 13.29 1.38
N GLU A 135 -2.80 13.55 0.62
CA GLU A 135 -1.52 12.83 0.72
C GLU A 135 -1.11 12.38 2.13
N LYS A 136 -1.40 13.22 3.12
CA LYS A 136 -1.33 12.92 4.54
C LYS A 136 -2.50 13.50 5.34
N ALA A 137 -2.66 12.99 6.57
CA ALA A 137 -3.59 13.51 7.57
C ALA A 137 -3.12 13.27 9.01
N THR A 138 -3.53 14.13 9.94
CA THR A 138 -3.41 13.91 11.39
C THR A 138 -4.75 13.53 12.02
N ALA A 139 -4.71 13.05 13.27
CA ALA A 139 -5.92 12.76 14.03
C ALA A 139 -6.75 14.03 14.29
N ALA A 140 -6.10 15.19 14.48
CA ALA A 140 -6.78 16.47 14.70
C ALA A 140 -7.52 16.94 13.44
N GLU A 141 -6.89 16.83 12.27
CA GLU A 141 -7.50 17.16 10.97
C GLU A 141 -8.73 16.27 10.69
N LEU A 142 -8.59 14.97 10.91
CA LEU A 142 -9.69 14.02 10.73
C LEU A 142 -10.84 14.28 11.73
N ALA A 143 -10.51 14.56 12.99
CA ALA A 143 -11.48 14.87 14.05
C ALA A 143 -12.31 16.10 13.71
N SER A 144 -11.64 17.17 13.26
CA SER A 144 -12.28 18.40 12.80
C SER A 144 -13.21 18.14 11.61
N ALA A 145 -12.71 17.42 10.59
CA ALA A 145 -13.48 17.14 9.38
C ALA A 145 -14.71 16.24 9.63
N LEU A 146 -14.59 15.26 10.52
CA LEU A 146 -15.68 14.34 10.85
C LEU A 146 -16.53 14.80 12.04
N LYS A 147 -16.19 15.93 12.67
CA LYS A 147 -16.82 16.44 13.91
C LYS A 147 -16.87 15.35 15.00
N THR A 148 -15.74 14.69 15.23
CA THR A 148 -15.60 13.63 16.24
C THR A 148 -14.48 13.94 17.22
N PRO A 149 -14.47 13.36 18.43
CA PRO A 149 -13.35 13.52 19.35
C PRO A 149 -12.02 13.05 18.74
N VAL A 150 -10.92 13.76 19.01
CA VAL A 150 -9.58 13.43 18.50
C VAL A 150 -9.15 12.00 18.86
N ASN A 151 -9.52 11.51 20.03
CA ASN A 151 -9.21 10.13 20.44
C ASN A 151 -9.89 9.08 19.52
N ASN A 152 -11.13 9.36 19.08
CA ASN A 152 -11.86 8.47 18.17
C ASN A 152 -11.20 8.47 16.77
N ALA A 153 -10.83 9.64 16.27
CA ALA A 153 -10.10 9.79 15.01
C ALA A 153 -8.73 9.08 15.05
N SER A 154 -7.97 9.27 16.14
CA SER A 154 -6.68 8.61 16.37
C SER A 154 -6.80 7.08 16.37
N THR A 155 -7.81 6.55 17.07
CA THR A 155 -8.07 5.11 17.11
C THR A 155 -8.37 4.55 15.72
N LYS A 156 -9.19 5.22 14.92
CA LYS A 156 -9.52 4.78 13.55
C LYS A 156 -8.30 4.79 12.63
N LEU A 157 -7.47 5.84 12.69
CA LEU A 157 -6.25 5.93 11.89
C LEU A 157 -5.22 4.87 12.30
N LYS A 158 -5.06 4.61 13.61
CA LYS A 158 -4.22 3.53 14.12
C LYS A 158 -4.68 2.17 13.61
N GLN A 159 -5.98 1.87 13.64
CA GLN A 159 -6.53 0.63 13.11
C GLN A 159 -6.26 0.45 11.61
N LEU A 160 -6.36 1.53 10.83
CA LEU A 160 -6.06 1.51 9.40
C LEU A 160 -4.57 1.24 9.13
N TRP A 161 -3.68 1.89 9.86
CA TRP A 161 -2.23 1.65 9.79
C TRP A 161 -1.86 0.22 10.20
N GLU A 162 -2.40 -0.29 11.31
CA GLU A 162 -2.15 -1.66 11.79
C GLU A 162 -2.58 -2.73 10.78
N LYS A 163 -3.63 -2.45 10.01
CA LYS A 163 -4.15 -3.34 8.96
C LYS A 163 -3.46 -3.13 7.60
N GLY A 164 -2.55 -2.17 7.48
CA GLY A 164 -1.76 -1.95 6.26
C GLY A 164 -2.40 -1.04 5.22
N PHE A 165 -3.47 -0.31 5.57
CA PHE A 165 -4.10 0.64 4.65
C PHE A 165 -3.32 1.95 4.52
N LEU A 166 -2.53 2.31 5.53
CA LEU A 166 -1.84 3.58 5.63
C LEU A 166 -0.43 3.36 6.15
N LEU A 167 0.46 4.31 5.85
CA LEU A 167 1.71 4.48 6.58
C LEU A 167 1.52 5.54 7.67
N ARG A 168 2.43 5.56 8.65
CA ARG A 168 2.46 6.63 9.65
C ARG A 168 3.90 7.02 10.00
N ARG A 169 4.08 8.24 10.46
CA ARG A 169 5.32 8.70 11.09
C ARG A 169 5.01 9.44 12.38
N GLN A 170 5.92 9.31 13.33
CA GLN A 170 5.90 10.10 14.54
C GLN A 170 6.52 11.47 14.26
N THR A 171 5.90 12.52 14.78
CA THR A 171 6.33 13.91 14.67
C THR A 171 6.20 14.58 16.04
N VAL A 172 6.87 15.72 16.19
CA VAL A 172 6.68 16.59 17.36
C VAL A 172 5.63 17.61 17.00
N ALA A 173 4.52 17.62 17.75
CA ALA A 173 3.48 18.61 17.63
C ALA A 173 4.02 20.01 17.96
N ALA A 174 3.37 21.06 17.46
CA ALA A 174 3.72 22.44 17.82
C ALA A 174 3.63 22.71 19.33
N SER A 175 2.85 21.92 20.07
CA SER A 175 2.74 21.97 21.53
C SER A 175 3.83 21.20 22.28
N GLY A 176 4.78 20.56 21.58
CA GLY A 176 5.84 19.72 22.17
C GLY A 176 5.44 18.27 22.44
N GLY A 177 4.17 17.89 22.19
CA GLY A 177 3.69 16.51 22.31
C GLY A 177 4.03 15.61 21.12
N ILE A 178 3.82 14.30 21.25
CA ILE A 178 3.93 13.35 20.13
C ILE A 178 2.67 13.43 19.27
N GLU A 179 2.83 13.64 17.97
CA GLU A 179 1.75 13.55 16.97
C GLU A 179 2.09 12.53 15.89
N PHE A 180 1.10 11.74 15.48
CA PHE A 180 1.23 10.84 14.32
C PHE A 180 0.61 11.47 13.08
N VAL A 181 1.40 11.50 12.01
CA VAL A 181 0.94 11.84 10.66
C VAL A 181 0.77 10.54 9.87
N TYR A 182 -0.38 10.37 9.24
CA TYR A 182 -0.73 9.20 8.44
C TYR A 182 -0.69 9.55 6.96
N PHE A 183 -0.20 8.64 6.13
CA PHE A 183 0.05 8.88 4.71
C PHE A 183 -0.64 7.83 3.85
N ARG A 184 -1.14 8.26 2.68
CA ARG A 184 -1.65 7.34 1.65
C ARG A 184 -0.49 6.57 1.01
N ILE A 185 -0.77 5.38 0.50
CA ILE A 185 0.21 4.58 -0.26
C ILE A 185 -0.07 4.82 -1.76
N ALA A 186 0.79 5.58 -2.45
CA ALA A 186 0.61 6.00 -3.85
C ALA A 186 1.91 6.11 -4.66
#